data_AF-A0A9P1HV84-F1
#
_entry.id   AF-A0A9P1HV84-F1
#
_cell.length_a   1.000
_cell.length_b   1.000
_cell.length_c   1.000
_cell.angle_alpha   90.00
_cell.angle_beta   90.00
_cell.angle_gamma   90.00
#
_symmetry.space_group_name_H-M   'P 1'
#
loop_
_entity.id
_entity.type
_entity.pdbx_description
1 polymer ?
#
loop_
_entity_poly.entity_id
_entity_poly.type
_entity_poly.pdbx_seq_one_letter_code
_entity_poly.pdbx_strand_id
1 'polypeptide(L)'
;MKCHYELLEVARDADDDVIKKSYRKLALKWHPDKNPDNIEETTKYFALLQNAYEVLSDPHERAFYDKHRENILKGGFEEDYKDEALDLFQYFSSSCYRGFTGDKGFYSVYGHVFEVLSNEDYDFVDDPAVRYPQFGQADSDYDTVVGPFYGFWTSFNTARSFVWLDKYDVRDGENRAHVRAIEAENKKYRDAGKAERNDQIRELVRFIRKRDPRIKAYRELLELRQIEAKKKQEEHRLKQIQKNKERMQAFEEDEAAKAAHRAQLEEIMADLEGSSCNSDSENDGELLPHCVVCNKSFKTENALTNHMTSKQHKKQLQELKKHMKEEDAALFETASAEPEAKTEKASEQSKKSKRRAKKKNRAWDDNSDESEKEEVKQDEKVEEVQSELANLDLGEAKPEETEVVEDENPKEKTKKRRRAAKKPAGAVVEVPPPDDLEPEIDTQPKTASCDKCKEFFESRSRLFAHLKETGHATLIDSAPMTNGKKQKKGKRK
;
A
#
# COMPACT_ATOMS: atom_id res chain seq x y z
N MET A 1 -39.94 -28.88 -27.98
CA MET A 1 -40.52 -30.00 -27.21
C MET A 1 -41.90 -29.64 -26.68
N LYS A 2 -42.68 -30.61 -26.18
CA LYS A 2 -43.88 -30.39 -25.34
C LYS A 2 -43.53 -30.73 -23.88
N CYS A 3 -44.12 -30.07 -22.88
CA CYS A 3 -43.91 -30.45 -21.48
C CYS A 3 -44.56 -31.80 -21.12
N HIS A 4 -44.05 -32.50 -20.10
CA HIS A 4 -44.70 -33.71 -19.58
C HIS A 4 -46.12 -33.43 -19.04
N TYR A 5 -46.33 -32.29 -18.37
CA TYR A 5 -47.66 -31.84 -17.94
C TYR A 5 -48.63 -31.60 -19.12
N GLU A 6 -48.12 -31.07 -20.24
CA GLU A 6 -48.91 -30.82 -21.47
C GLU A 6 -49.22 -32.12 -22.21
N LEU A 7 -48.28 -33.07 -22.22
CA LEU A 7 -48.48 -34.42 -22.77
C LEU A 7 -49.53 -35.22 -21.99
N LEU A 8 -49.57 -35.06 -20.66
CA LEU A 8 -50.55 -35.71 -19.78
C LEU A 8 -51.87 -34.94 -19.61
N GLU A 9 -52.08 -33.82 -20.32
CA GLU A 9 -53.29 -32.98 -20.25
C GLU A 9 -53.63 -32.52 -18.81
N VAL A 10 -52.62 -32.20 -17.97
CA VAL A 10 -52.79 -31.83 -16.55
C VAL A 10 -52.18 -30.46 -16.18
N ALA A 11 -52.69 -29.86 -15.10
CA ALA A 11 -52.10 -28.69 -14.47
C ALA A 11 -50.75 -29.03 -13.79
N ARG A 12 -49.89 -28.01 -13.58
CA ARG A 12 -48.58 -28.17 -12.93
C ARG A 12 -48.74 -28.60 -11.47
N ASP A 13 -49.72 -28.03 -10.79
CA ASP A 13 -50.05 -28.26 -9.38
C ASP A 13 -50.95 -29.50 -9.17
N ALA A 14 -51.03 -30.41 -10.14
CA ALA A 14 -51.88 -31.59 -10.05
C ALA A 14 -51.32 -32.62 -9.04
N ASP A 15 -52.20 -33.18 -8.20
CA ASP A 15 -51.85 -34.32 -7.35
C ASP A 15 -51.43 -35.54 -8.18
N ASP A 16 -50.56 -36.37 -7.63
CA ASP A 16 -50.09 -37.62 -8.26
C ASP A 16 -51.27 -38.55 -8.62
N ASP A 17 -52.34 -38.49 -7.83
CA ASP A 17 -53.57 -39.25 -8.04
C ASP A 17 -54.44 -38.69 -9.20
N VAL A 18 -54.20 -37.45 -9.64
CA VAL A 18 -54.75 -36.87 -10.88
C VAL A 18 -53.87 -37.26 -12.07
N ILE A 19 -52.54 -37.14 -11.94
CA ILE A 19 -51.54 -37.55 -12.96
C ILE A 19 -51.74 -39.02 -13.35
N LYS A 20 -51.91 -39.90 -12.35
CA LYS A 20 -52.20 -41.34 -12.53
C LYS A 20 -53.55 -41.62 -13.20
N LYS A 21 -54.54 -40.73 -13.03
CA LYS A 21 -55.86 -40.83 -13.71
C LYS A 21 -55.80 -40.29 -15.14
N SER A 22 -54.99 -39.28 -15.44
CA SER A 22 -54.82 -38.78 -16.81
C SER A 22 -54.01 -39.74 -17.66
N TYR A 23 -52.86 -40.23 -17.16
CA TYR A 23 -52.03 -41.23 -17.86
C TYR A 23 -52.84 -42.46 -18.25
N ARG A 24 -53.63 -43.05 -17.33
CA ARG A 24 -54.47 -44.22 -17.65
C ARG A 24 -55.49 -43.97 -18.75
N LYS A 25 -56.07 -42.76 -18.83
CA LYS A 25 -57.00 -42.39 -19.93
C LYS A 25 -56.27 -42.24 -21.25
N LEU A 26 -55.12 -41.56 -21.25
CA LEU A 26 -54.35 -41.26 -22.45
C LEU A 26 -53.63 -42.50 -23.00
N ALA A 27 -53.08 -43.36 -22.14
CA ALA A 27 -52.54 -44.65 -22.52
C ALA A 27 -53.60 -45.56 -23.18
N LEU A 28 -54.84 -45.56 -22.68
CA LEU A 28 -55.96 -46.28 -23.32
C LEU A 28 -56.43 -45.65 -24.64
N LYS A 29 -56.31 -44.33 -24.80
CA LYS A 29 -56.65 -43.58 -26.03
C LYS A 29 -55.60 -43.82 -27.13
N TRP A 30 -54.33 -43.84 -26.78
CA TRP A 30 -53.18 -43.96 -27.69
C TRP A 30 -52.56 -45.37 -27.75
N HIS A 31 -53.23 -46.39 -27.21
CA HIS A 31 -52.74 -47.77 -27.30
C HIS A 31 -52.76 -48.28 -28.76
N PRO A 32 -51.70 -48.93 -29.28
CA PRO A 32 -51.64 -49.34 -30.68
C PRO A 32 -52.74 -50.35 -31.07
N ASP A 33 -53.08 -51.30 -30.18
CA ASP A 33 -54.20 -52.25 -30.35
C ASP A 33 -55.57 -51.58 -30.59
N LYS A 34 -55.73 -50.31 -30.18
CA LYS A 34 -56.97 -49.54 -30.36
C LYS A 34 -56.94 -48.60 -31.57
N ASN A 35 -55.80 -48.47 -32.24
CA ASN A 35 -55.58 -47.54 -33.34
C ASN A 35 -54.84 -48.23 -34.51
N PRO A 36 -55.40 -49.32 -35.09
CA PRO A 36 -54.72 -50.12 -36.11
C PRO A 36 -54.37 -49.34 -37.39
N ASP A 37 -55.10 -48.26 -37.68
CA ASP A 37 -54.88 -47.42 -38.86
C ASP A 37 -53.69 -46.45 -38.72
N ASN A 38 -53.16 -46.25 -37.51
CA ASN A 38 -52.05 -45.32 -37.24
C ASN A 38 -51.13 -45.82 -36.11
N ILE A 39 -50.58 -47.01 -36.29
CA ILE A 39 -49.73 -47.70 -35.30
C ILE A 39 -48.44 -46.90 -35.00
N GLU A 40 -47.86 -46.23 -36.00
CA GLU A 40 -46.61 -45.49 -35.82
C GLU A 40 -46.72 -44.26 -34.93
N GLU A 41 -47.69 -43.36 -35.18
CA GLU A 41 -47.83 -42.15 -34.36
C GLU A 41 -48.36 -42.48 -32.97
N THR A 42 -49.27 -43.47 -32.87
CA THR A 42 -49.80 -43.91 -31.57
C THR A 42 -48.70 -44.55 -30.71
N THR A 43 -47.83 -45.38 -31.27
CA THR A 43 -46.67 -45.93 -30.54
C THR A 43 -45.71 -44.83 -30.08
N LYS A 44 -45.42 -43.84 -30.94
CA LYS A 44 -44.57 -42.68 -30.60
C LYS A 44 -45.20 -41.83 -29.48
N TYR A 45 -46.50 -41.54 -29.54
CA TYR A 45 -47.22 -40.82 -28.48
C TYR A 45 -47.33 -41.65 -27.19
N PHE A 46 -47.54 -42.96 -27.27
CA PHE A 46 -47.60 -43.85 -26.11
C PHE A 46 -46.28 -43.87 -25.33
N ALA A 47 -45.13 -43.96 -26.04
CA ALA A 47 -43.81 -43.87 -25.42
C ALA A 47 -43.57 -42.50 -24.73
N LEU A 48 -43.98 -41.40 -25.37
CA LEU A 48 -43.89 -40.06 -24.78
C LEU A 48 -44.81 -39.89 -23.54
N LEU A 49 -45.99 -40.51 -23.55
CA LEU A 49 -46.92 -40.53 -22.42
C LEU A 49 -46.39 -41.37 -21.25
N GLN A 50 -45.75 -42.50 -21.54
CA GLN A 50 -45.11 -43.34 -20.52
C GLN A 50 -43.94 -42.59 -19.85
N ASN A 51 -43.01 -42.04 -20.63
CA ASN A 51 -41.90 -41.24 -20.13
C ASN A 51 -42.38 -40.03 -19.31
N ALA A 52 -43.40 -39.31 -19.78
CA ALA A 52 -44.01 -38.21 -19.06
C ALA A 52 -44.69 -38.63 -17.75
N TYR A 53 -45.24 -39.85 -17.68
CA TYR A 53 -45.81 -40.40 -16.45
C TYR A 53 -44.73 -40.86 -15.47
N GLU A 54 -43.67 -41.54 -15.93
CA GLU A 54 -42.56 -42.00 -15.09
C GLU A 54 -41.94 -40.81 -14.33
N VAL A 55 -41.45 -39.80 -15.05
CA VAL A 55 -40.82 -38.58 -14.50
C VAL A 55 -41.74 -37.77 -13.57
N LEU A 56 -43.05 -37.76 -13.81
CA LEU A 56 -44.03 -37.03 -12.99
C LEU A 56 -44.69 -37.88 -11.88
N SER A 57 -44.36 -39.19 -11.78
CA SER A 57 -44.93 -40.09 -10.78
C SER A 57 -44.06 -40.31 -9.55
N ASP A 58 -42.75 -40.05 -9.65
CA ASP A 58 -41.85 -39.99 -8.50
C ASP A 58 -41.69 -38.53 -8.03
N PRO A 59 -41.99 -38.19 -6.76
CA PRO A 59 -41.84 -36.84 -6.24
C PRO A 59 -40.42 -36.24 -6.34
N HIS A 60 -39.38 -37.08 -6.34
CA HIS A 60 -37.99 -36.65 -6.50
C HIS A 60 -37.66 -36.34 -7.98
N GLU A 61 -38.10 -37.17 -8.92
CA GLU A 61 -37.90 -36.92 -10.35
C GLU A 61 -38.73 -35.73 -10.83
N ARG A 62 -39.97 -35.59 -10.34
CA ARG A 62 -40.82 -34.42 -10.56
C ARG A 62 -40.15 -33.15 -10.06
N ALA A 63 -39.66 -33.14 -8.82
CA ALA A 63 -38.94 -32.01 -8.24
C ALA A 63 -37.58 -31.71 -8.92
N PHE A 64 -36.99 -32.67 -9.64
CA PHE A 64 -35.83 -32.45 -10.49
C PHE A 64 -36.24 -31.86 -11.85
N TYR A 65 -37.28 -32.41 -12.49
CA TYR A 65 -37.83 -31.93 -13.75
C TYR A 65 -38.31 -30.48 -13.63
N ASP A 66 -39.09 -30.14 -12.60
CA ASP A 66 -39.63 -28.80 -12.40
C ASP A 66 -38.53 -27.73 -12.27
N LYS A 67 -37.38 -28.07 -11.67
CA LYS A 67 -36.21 -27.18 -11.54
C LYS A 67 -35.43 -26.98 -12.83
N HIS A 68 -35.32 -28.03 -13.66
CA HIS A 68 -34.52 -27.99 -14.90
C HIS A 68 -35.39 -27.86 -16.17
N ARG A 69 -36.71 -27.67 -16.00
CA ARG A 69 -37.71 -27.71 -17.07
C ARG A 69 -37.35 -26.78 -18.23
N GLU A 70 -36.82 -25.59 -17.96
CA GLU A 70 -36.51 -24.61 -19.00
C GLU A 70 -35.30 -25.03 -19.84
N ASN A 71 -34.24 -25.56 -19.20
CA ASN A 71 -33.08 -26.14 -19.88
C ASN A 71 -33.50 -27.35 -20.73
N ILE A 72 -34.34 -28.23 -20.17
CA ILE A 72 -34.87 -29.41 -20.88
C ILE A 72 -35.73 -28.99 -22.09
N LEU A 73 -36.60 -27.98 -21.95
CA LEU A 73 -37.47 -27.52 -23.05
C LEU A 73 -36.74 -26.73 -24.15
N LYS A 74 -35.66 -26.00 -23.80
CA LYS A 74 -34.76 -25.35 -24.76
C LYS A 74 -34.01 -26.39 -25.60
N GLY A 75 -33.77 -27.58 -25.03
CA GLY A 75 -33.34 -28.77 -25.74
C GLY A 75 -31.88 -29.10 -25.49
N GLY A 76 -31.64 -30.27 -24.89
CA GLY A 76 -30.32 -30.88 -24.80
C GLY A 76 -30.43 -32.31 -24.27
N PHE A 77 -29.62 -33.21 -24.83
CA PHE A 77 -28.86 -34.25 -24.10
C PHE A 77 -27.98 -35.11 -25.03
N GLU A 78 -28.11 -35.02 -26.35
CA GLU A 78 -27.22 -35.67 -27.33
C GLU A 78 -26.58 -34.63 -28.26
N GLU A 79 -25.25 -34.75 -28.40
CA GLU A 79 -24.31 -34.04 -29.31
C GLU A 79 -24.25 -32.50 -29.26
N ASP A 80 -23.02 -31.96 -29.22
CA ASP A 80 -22.68 -30.52 -29.28
C ASP A 80 -23.41 -29.57 -28.30
N TYR A 81 -23.15 -29.70 -26.99
CA TYR A 81 -23.38 -28.58 -26.04
C TYR A 81 -22.40 -27.44 -26.33
N LYS A 82 -22.78 -26.56 -27.27
CA LYS A 82 -22.10 -25.28 -27.49
C LYS A 82 -22.49 -24.35 -26.34
N ASP A 83 -21.50 -23.95 -25.54
CA ASP A 83 -21.69 -22.94 -24.50
C ASP A 83 -22.19 -21.65 -25.18
N GLU A 84 -23.39 -21.17 -24.82
CA GLU A 84 -24.00 -19.95 -25.39
C GLU A 84 -23.26 -18.66 -24.97
N ALA A 85 -22.18 -18.81 -24.17
CA ALA A 85 -21.22 -17.78 -23.85
C ALA A 85 -20.74 -17.00 -25.08
N LEU A 86 -20.72 -15.67 -24.96
CA LEU A 86 -20.26 -14.76 -26.01
C LEU A 86 -18.83 -15.10 -26.46
N ASP A 87 -18.64 -15.39 -27.75
CA ASP A 87 -17.29 -15.53 -28.33
C ASP A 87 -16.58 -14.18 -28.27
N LEU A 88 -15.58 -14.09 -27.39
CA LEU A 88 -14.79 -12.88 -27.22
C LEU A 88 -13.77 -12.70 -28.34
N PHE A 89 -13.40 -13.77 -29.07
CA PHE A 89 -12.37 -13.74 -30.11
C PHE A 89 -12.73 -12.75 -31.24
N GLN A 90 -14.00 -12.71 -31.65
CA GLN A 90 -14.53 -11.75 -32.62
C GLN A 90 -14.23 -10.28 -32.25
N TYR A 91 -14.18 -9.96 -30.96
CA TYR A 91 -14.01 -8.60 -30.43
C TYR A 91 -12.55 -8.16 -30.23
N PHE A 92 -11.58 -9.08 -30.46
CA PHE A 92 -10.15 -8.76 -30.61
C PHE A 92 -9.79 -8.26 -32.02
N SER A 93 -10.70 -8.32 -32.99
CA SER A 93 -10.48 -7.65 -34.26
C SER A 93 -10.77 -6.14 -34.14
N SER A 94 -9.88 -5.29 -34.67
CA SER A 94 -10.17 -3.87 -34.85
C SER A 94 -11.27 -3.58 -35.88
N SER A 95 -11.81 -4.60 -36.57
CA SER A 95 -12.98 -4.47 -37.45
C SER A 95 -14.33 -4.64 -36.76
N CYS A 96 -14.38 -4.99 -35.47
CA CYS A 96 -15.65 -5.21 -34.76
C CYS A 96 -16.44 -3.91 -34.49
N TYR A 97 -15.77 -2.76 -34.46
CA TYR A 97 -16.37 -1.43 -34.39
C TYR A 97 -15.99 -0.56 -35.61
N ARG A 98 -16.80 0.46 -35.91
CA ARG A 98 -16.55 1.42 -36.98
C ARG A 98 -16.54 2.85 -36.42
N GLY A 99 -15.34 3.37 -36.17
CA GLY A 99 -15.15 4.66 -35.52
C GLY A 99 -15.50 4.65 -34.03
N PHE A 100 -15.50 5.83 -33.42
CA PHE A 100 -15.75 6.00 -31.97
C PHE A 100 -17.16 6.50 -31.64
N THR A 101 -17.98 6.85 -32.64
CA THR A 101 -19.32 7.44 -32.47
C THR A 101 -20.37 6.74 -33.33
N GLY A 102 -21.64 6.80 -32.89
CA GLY A 102 -22.77 6.12 -33.54
C GLY A 102 -22.94 4.66 -33.11
N ASP A 103 -24.04 4.02 -33.55
CA ASP A 103 -24.57 2.75 -33.01
C ASP A 103 -23.63 1.54 -33.14
N LYS A 104 -22.64 1.61 -34.05
CA LYS A 104 -21.59 0.59 -34.23
C LYS A 104 -20.18 1.14 -33.94
N GLY A 105 -20.12 2.26 -33.20
CA GLY A 105 -18.90 2.83 -32.68
C GLY A 105 -18.38 2.06 -31.47
N PHE A 106 -17.11 2.31 -31.14
CA PHE A 106 -16.35 1.68 -30.06
C PHE A 106 -17.14 1.52 -28.74
N TYR A 107 -17.81 2.59 -28.26
CA TYR A 107 -18.50 2.58 -26.96
C TYR A 107 -19.77 1.74 -26.96
N SER A 108 -20.57 1.79 -28.03
CA SER A 108 -21.77 0.96 -28.16
C SER A 108 -21.45 -0.52 -28.28
N VAL A 109 -20.44 -0.87 -29.09
CA VAL A 109 -20.01 -2.27 -29.28
C VAL A 109 -19.46 -2.87 -27.99
N TYR A 110 -18.46 -2.23 -27.37
CA TYR A 110 -17.87 -2.78 -26.15
C TYR A 110 -18.76 -2.62 -24.91
N GLY A 111 -19.61 -1.59 -24.86
CA GLY A 111 -20.64 -1.45 -23.82
C GLY A 111 -21.59 -2.64 -23.80
N HIS A 112 -22.12 -3.04 -24.96
CA HIS A 112 -22.99 -4.22 -25.07
C HIS A 112 -22.26 -5.54 -24.78
N VAL A 113 -20.99 -5.69 -25.18
CA VAL A 113 -20.17 -6.85 -24.82
C VAL A 113 -20.03 -7.02 -23.30
N PHE A 114 -19.77 -5.92 -22.56
CA PHE A 114 -19.65 -5.98 -21.10
C PHE A 114 -21.00 -6.09 -20.38
N GLU A 115 -22.08 -5.59 -20.98
CA GLU A 115 -23.46 -5.83 -20.53
C GLU A 115 -23.81 -7.33 -20.62
N VAL A 116 -23.61 -7.95 -21.78
CA VAL A 116 -23.82 -9.40 -21.98
C VAL A 116 -22.95 -10.22 -21.03
N LEU A 117 -21.65 -9.91 -20.90
CA LEU A 117 -20.76 -10.56 -19.94
C LEU A 117 -21.18 -10.39 -18.48
N SER A 118 -21.79 -9.25 -18.12
CA SER A 118 -22.34 -9.09 -16.76
C SER A 118 -23.57 -9.95 -16.54
N ASN A 119 -24.47 -10.04 -17.54
CA ASN A 119 -25.67 -10.86 -17.48
C ASN A 119 -25.34 -12.36 -17.43
N GLU A 120 -24.36 -12.84 -18.22
CA GLU A 120 -23.84 -14.22 -18.19
C GLU A 120 -23.38 -14.66 -16.78
N ASP A 121 -22.89 -13.72 -15.96
CA ASP A 121 -22.38 -14.00 -14.63
C ASP A 121 -23.45 -13.77 -13.55
N TYR A 122 -24.37 -12.82 -13.76
CA TYR A 122 -25.48 -12.51 -12.85
C TYR A 122 -26.41 -13.70 -12.60
N ASP A 123 -26.63 -14.56 -13.59
CA ASP A 123 -27.38 -15.82 -13.46
C ASP A 123 -26.78 -16.79 -12.40
N PHE A 124 -25.56 -16.50 -11.90
CA PHE A 124 -24.81 -17.30 -10.93
C PHE A 124 -24.39 -16.50 -9.67
N VAL A 125 -24.92 -15.28 -9.47
CA VAL A 125 -24.64 -14.44 -8.29
C VAL A 125 -25.86 -14.42 -7.35
N ASP A 126 -25.74 -15.08 -6.19
CA ASP A 126 -26.82 -15.18 -5.19
C ASP A 126 -27.20 -13.84 -4.53
N ASP A 127 -26.35 -12.80 -4.62
CA ASP A 127 -26.53 -11.52 -3.94
C ASP A 127 -27.01 -10.41 -4.90
N PRO A 128 -28.28 -9.97 -4.81
CA PRO A 128 -28.84 -8.94 -5.70
C PRO A 128 -28.30 -7.52 -5.43
N ALA A 129 -27.51 -7.30 -4.37
CA ALA A 129 -26.85 -6.02 -4.13
C ALA A 129 -25.59 -5.80 -5.00
N VAL A 130 -25.06 -6.86 -5.61
CA VAL A 130 -23.82 -6.80 -6.40
C VAL A 130 -24.05 -6.03 -7.71
N ARG A 131 -23.46 -4.84 -7.86
CA ARG A 131 -23.49 -4.07 -9.12
C ARG A 131 -22.13 -4.02 -9.81
N TYR A 132 -22.03 -4.58 -11.01
CA TYR A 132 -20.82 -4.51 -11.83
C TYR A 132 -20.69 -3.13 -12.51
N PRO A 133 -19.47 -2.54 -12.58
CA PRO A 133 -19.25 -1.29 -13.30
C PRO A 133 -19.54 -1.39 -14.80
N GLN A 134 -20.25 -0.39 -15.33
CA GLN A 134 -20.57 -0.25 -16.75
C GLN A 134 -19.45 0.46 -17.53
N PHE A 135 -19.39 0.25 -18.84
CA PHE A 135 -18.32 0.77 -19.72
C PHE A 135 -18.31 2.30 -19.90
N GLY A 136 -19.45 2.95 -19.62
CA GLY A 136 -19.67 4.38 -19.88
C GLY A 136 -19.71 4.74 -21.37
N GLN A 137 -19.80 6.04 -21.63
CA GLN A 137 -19.86 6.66 -22.96
C GLN A 137 -18.57 7.43 -23.29
N ALA A 138 -18.50 8.01 -24.49
CA ALA A 138 -17.32 8.71 -25.00
C ALA A 138 -16.84 9.89 -24.14
N ASP A 139 -17.77 10.54 -23.45
CA ASP A 139 -17.64 11.72 -22.61
C ASP A 139 -17.49 11.39 -21.10
N SER A 140 -17.62 10.13 -20.72
CA SER A 140 -17.61 9.71 -19.31
C SER A 140 -16.24 9.93 -18.64
N ASP A 141 -16.28 10.52 -17.45
CA ASP A 141 -15.10 10.86 -16.66
C ASP A 141 -14.23 9.64 -16.28
N TYR A 142 -12.93 9.89 -16.18
CA TYR A 142 -11.96 8.86 -15.87
C TYR A 142 -12.02 8.39 -14.41
N ASP A 143 -12.16 9.28 -13.43
CA ASP A 143 -12.01 8.90 -12.01
C ASP A 143 -13.27 8.20 -11.47
N THR A 144 -14.45 8.63 -11.94
CA THR A 144 -15.75 8.12 -11.51
C THR A 144 -16.25 6.89 -12.27
N VAL A 145 -15.97 6.76 -13.57
CA VAL A 145 -16.51 5.68 -14.41
C VAL A 145 -15.41 4.79 -14.98
N VAL A 146 -14.49 5.35 -15.79
CA VAL A 146 -13.54 4.53 -16.57
C VAL A 146 -12.51 3.84 -15.67
N GLY A 147 -12.01 4.52 -14.65
CA GLY A 147 -11.05 4.01 -13.67
C GLY A 147 -11.61 2.84 -12.87
N PRO A 148 -12.76 2.99 -12.19
CA PRO A 148 -13.45 1.90 -11.49
C PRO A 148 -13.80 0.72 -12.41
N PHE A 149 -14.28 1.00 -13.63
CA PHE A 149 -14.54 -0.03 -14.65
C PHE A 149 -13.27 -0.86 -14.93
N TYR A 150 -12.17 -0.22 -15.35
CA TYR A 150 -10.94 -0.95 -15.67
C TYR A 150 -10.25 -1.54 -14.44
N GLY A 151 -10.49 -1.00 -13.24
CA GLY A 151 -10.09 -1.59 -11.98
C GLY A 151 -10.74 -2.96 -11.78
N PHE A 152 -12.08 -3.01 -11.74
CA PHE A 152 -12.86 -4.24 -11.58
C PHE A 152 -12.54 -5.26 -12.68
N TRP A 153 -12.71 -4.88 -13.95
CA TRP A 153 -12.62 -5.81 -15.08
C TRP A 153 -11.20 -6.31 -15.36
N THR A 154 -10.14 -5.62 -14.91
CA THR A 154 -8.77 -6.18 -14.97
C THR A 154 -8.58 -7.34 -13.96
N SER A 155 -9.36 -7.36 -12.88
CA SER A 155 -9.34 -8.40 -11.83
C SER A 155 -10.56 -9.34 -11.87
N PHE A 156 -11.36 -9.32 -12.94
CA PHE A 156 -12.60 -10.09 -13.07
C PHE A 156 -12.41 -11.59 -12.77
N ASN A 157 -13.42 -12.20 -12.15
CA ASN A 157 -13.47 -13.64 -11.87
C ASN A 157 -14.92 -14.14 -11.93
N THR A 158 -15.23 -15.00 -12.90
CA THR A 158 -16.59 -15.49 -13.20
C THR A 158 -17.22 -16.34 -12.07
N ALA A 159 -18.46 -15.99 -11.73
CA ALA A 159 -19.36 -16.76 -10.89
C ALA A 159 -19.79 -18.09 -11.56
N ARG A 160 -20.02 -18.13 -12.89
CA ARG A 160 -20.51 -19.29 -13.67
C ARG A 160 -19.94 -20.62 -13.19
N SER A 161 -20.77 -21.66 -13.07
CA SER A 161 -20.40 -22.87 -12.30
C SER A 161 -19.36 -23.79 -12.96
N PHE A 162 -19.31 -23.84 -14.31
CA PHE A 162 -18.50 -24.75 -15.13
C PHE A 162 -18.70 -26.26 -14.87
N VAL A 163 -19.82 -26.67 -14.25
CA VAL A 163 -20.09 -28.09 -13.92
C VAL A 163 -20.14 -29.01 -15.15
N TRP A 164 -20.40 -28.47 -16.34
CA TRP A 164 -20.34 -29.21 -17.60
C TRP A 164 -18.91 -29.62 -18.03
N LEU A 165 -17.86 -29.19 -17.31
CA LEU A 165 -16.47 -29.64 -17.50
C LEU A 165 -16.07 -30.79 -16.57
N ASP A 166 -16.98 -31.29 -15.74
CA ASP A 166 -16.77 -32.50 -14.93
C ASP A 166 -16.62 -33.72 -15.85
N LYS A 167 -15.54 -34.50 -15.71
CA LYS A 167 -15.22 -35.64 -16.60
C LYS A 167 -15.66 -37.00 -16.07
N TYR A 168 -15.95 -37.08 -14.77
CA TYR A 168 -16.28 -38.31 -14.06
C TYR A 168 -17.54 -38.09 -13.24
N ASP A 169 -18.45 -39.06 -13.14
CA ASP A 169 -19.58 -38.92 -12.22
C ASP A 169 -19.08 -39.14 -10.78
N VAL A 170 -19.48 -38.24 -9.88
CA VAL A 170 -19.24 -38.34 -8.44
C VAL A 170 -19.85 -39.63 -7.85
N ARG A 171 -20.87 -40.19 -8.52
CA ARG A 171 -21.55 -41.45 -8.18
C ARG A 171 -20.70 -42.70 -8.40
N ASP A 172 -19.70 -42.67 -9.28
CA ASP A 172 -18.82 -43.82 -9.58
C ASP A 172 -17.82 -44.11 -8.44
N GLY A 173 -17.74 -43.23 -7.44
CA GLY A 173 -16.83 -43.34 -6.32
C GLY A 173 -17.19 -44.45 -5.32
N GLU A 174 -16.70 -45.68 -5.56
CA GLU A 174 -16.84 -46.87 -4.69
C GLU A 174 -16.73 -46.61 -3.17
N ASN A 175 -15.91 -45.63 -2.78
CA ASN A 175 -15.56 -45.31 -1.41
C ASN A 175 -15.48 -43.79 -1.22
N ARG A 176 -15.71 -43.29 0.00
CA ARG A 176 -15.64 -41.84 0.30
C ARG A 176 -14.30 -41.18 -0.05
N ALA A 177 -13.21 -41.94 -0.10
CA ALA A 177 -11.90 -41.46 -0.58
C ALA A 177 -11.84 -41.33 -2.11
N HIS A 178 -12.49 -42.26 -2.84
CA HIS A 178 -12.61 -42.23 -4.30
C HIS A 178 -13.53 -41.09 -4.76
N VAL A 179 -14.71 -40.93 -4.13
CA VAL A 179 -15.62 -39.78 -4.33
C VAL A 179 -14.86 -38.45 -4.22
N ARG A 180 -14.06 -38.28 -3.16
CA ARG A 180 -13.24 -37.07 -2.96
C ARG A 180 -12.13 -36.89 -3.99
N ALA A 181 -11.60 -37.96 -4.55
CA ALA A 181 -10.61 -37.89 -5.62
C ALA A 181 -11.26 -37.43 -6.93
N ILE A 182 -12.45 -37.96 -7.24
CA ILE A 182 -13.30 -37.53 -8.37
C ILE A 182 -13.69 -36.05 -8.22
N GLU A 183 -14.26 -35.66 -7.08
CA GLU A 183 -14.61 -34.26 -6.76
C GLU A 183 -13.40 -33.32 -6.93
N ALA A 184 -12.22 -33.75 -6.45
CA ALA A 184 -11.00 -32.96 -6.53
C ALA A 184 -10.38 -32.92 -7.92
N GLU A 185 -10.65 -33.88 -8.81
CA GLU A 185 -10.21 -33.83 -10.20
C GLU A 185 -11.18 -33.08 -11.10
N ASN A 186 -12.48 -33.31 -10.97
CA ASN A 186 -13.51 -32.49 -11.60
C ASN A 186 -13.32 -31.00 -11.24
N LYS A 187 -13.02 -30.69 -9.98
CA LYS A 187 -12.69 -29.32 -9.57
C LYS A 187 -11.51 -28.73 -10.36
N LYS A 188 -10.47 -29.51 -10.72
CA LYS A 188 -9.36 -29.00 -11.56
C LYS A 188 -9.86 -28.61 -12.96
N TYR A 189 -10.76 -29.39 -13.56
CA TYR A 189 -11.32 -29.07 -14.87
C TYR A 189 -12.24 -27.84 -14.81
N ARG A 190 -13.07 -27.71 -13.76
CA ARG A 190 -13.86 -26.47 -13.50
C ARG A 190 -12.97 -25.25 -13.25
N ASP A 191 -11.94 -25.39 -12.41
CA ASP A 191 -10.97 -24.33 -12.10
C ASP A 191 -10.21 -23.89 -13.36
N ALA A 192 -9.87 -24.84 -14.25
CA ALA A 192 -9.20 -24.57 -15.52
C ALA A 192 -10.10 -23.81 -16.50
N GLY A 193 -11.36 -24.24 -16.70
CA GLY A 193 -12.31 -23.53 -17.56
C GLY A 193 -12.65 -22.12 -17.04
N LYS A 194 -12.81 -21.98 -15.71
CA LYS A 194 -12.90 -20.67 -15.05
C LYS A 194 -11.67 -19.81 -15.33
N ALA A 195 -10.45 -20.37 -15.20
CA ALA A 195 -9.22 -19.63 -15.48
C ALA A 195 -9.14 -19.18 -16.96
N GLU A 196 -9.50 -20.04 -17.90
CA GLU A 196 -9.50 -19.73 -19.34
C GLU A 196 -10.49 -18.60 -19.68
N ARG A 197 -11.77 -18.71 -19.29
CA ARG A 197 -12.78 -17.65 -19.53
C ARG A 197 -12.37 -16.33 -18.87
N ASN A 198 -11.82 -16.39 -17.67
CA ASN A 198 -11.29 -15.21 -16.98
C ASN A 198 -10.14 -14.56 -17.73
N ASP A 199 -9.16 -15.34 -18.19
CA ASP A 199 -8.00 -14.79 -18.88
C ASP A 199 -8.33 -14.29 -20.28
N GLN A 200 -9.30 -14.90 -20.99
CA GLN A 200 -9.92 -14.34 -22.20
C GLN A 200 -10.53 -12.96 -21.94
N ILE A 201 -11.37 -12.82 -20.90
CA ILE A 201 -11.99 -11.53 -20.52
C ILE A 201 -10.93 -10.50 -20.15
N ARG A 202 -9.94 -10.88 -19.33
CA ARG A 202 -8.82 -9.99 -18.94
C ARG A 202 -7.93 -9.62 -20.13
N GLU A 203 -7.77 -10.49 -21.14
CA GLU A 203 -7.07 -10.20 -22.40
C GLU A 203 -7.86 -9.18 -23.23
N LEU A 204 -9.18 -9.33 -23.31
CA LEU A 204 -10.06 -8.38 -24.02
C LEU A 204 -10.03 -7.00 -23.32
N VAL A 205 -10.10 -6.97 -21.99
CA VAL A 205 -9.95 -5.75 -21.19
C VAL A 205 -8.57 -5.11 -21.43
N ARG A 206 -7.48 -5.90 -21.46
CA ARG A 206 -6.12 -5.42 -21.83
C ARG A 206 -6.06 -4.88 -23.28
N PHE A 207 -6.78 -5.50 -24.21
CA PHE A 207 -6.84 -5.11 -25.63
C PHE A 207 -7.57 -3.77 -25.82
N ILE A 208 -8.72 -3.60 -25.17
CA ILE A 208 -9.54 -2.38 -25.22
C ILE A 208 -8.84 -1.24 -24.47
N ARG A 209 -8.25 -1.52 -23.30
CA ARG A 209 -7.52 -0.53 -22.47
C ARG A 209 -6.32 0.12 -23.19
N LYS A 210 -5.77 -0.52 -24.22
CA LYS A 210 -4.73 0.05 -25.09
C LYS A 210 -5.26 0.98 -26.18
N ARG A 211 -6.57 0.94 -26.46
CA ARG A 211 -7.21 1.58 -27.62
C ARG A 211 -8.25 2.64 -27.27
N ASP A 212 -8.84 2.62 -26.06
CA ASP A 212 -9.80 3.63 -25.61
C ASP A 212 -9.19 5.05 -25.59
N PRO A 213 -9.73 6.00 -26.37
CA PRO A 213 -9.33 7.41 -26.34
C PRO A 213 -9.30 8.04 -24.95
N ARG A 214 -10.26 7.71 -24.07
CA ARG A 214 -10.39 8.27 -22.71
C ARG A 214 -9.14 7.95 -21.88
N ILE A 215 -8.65 6.71 -21.98
CA ILE A 215 -7.47 6.23 -21.27
C ILE A 215 -6.18 6.77 -21.89
N LYS A 216 -6.15 6.94 -23.23
CA LYS A 216 -5.01 7.57 -23.90
C LYS A 216 -4.85 9.02 -23.43
N ALA A 217 -5.93 9.81 -23.44
CA ALA A 217 -5.93 11.19 -22.97
C ALA A 217 -5.54 11.30 -21.48
N TYR A 218 -6.07 10.41 -20.62
CA TYR A 218 -5.68 10.39 -19.20
C TYR A 218 -4.20 10.02 -19.00
N ARG A 219 -3.65 9.10 -19.79
CA ARG A 219 -2.21 8.77 -19.74
C ARG A 219 -1.35 9.95 -20.18
N GLU A 220 -1.71 10.61 -21.27
CA GLU A 220 -1.03 11.80 -21.78
C GLU A 220 -1.04 12.94 -20.76
N LEU A 221 -2.16 13.16 -20.07
CA LEU A 221 -2.28 14.10 -18.95
C LEU A 221 -1.35 13.74 -17.77
N LEU A 222 -1.22 12.45 -17.42
CA LEU A 222 -0.28 11.98 -16.39
C LEU A 222 1.18 12.11 -16.82
N GLU A 223 1.50 11.86 -18.09
CA GLU A 223 2.85 12.01 -18.65
C GLU A 223 3.27 13.49 -18.67
N LEU A 224 2.38 14.40 -19.09
CA LEU A 224 2.59 15.85 -18.99
C LEU A 224 2.82 16.31 -17.56
N ARG A 225 2.01 15.85 -16.59
CA ARG A 225 2.18 16.13 -15.16
C ARG A 225 3.52 15.62 -14.61
N GLN A 226 4.00 14.46 -15.09
CA GLN A 226 5.32 13.95 -14.73
C GLN A 226 6.47 14.76 -15.34
N ILE A 227 6.34 15.21 -16.59
CA ILE A 227 7.32 16.08 -17.26
C ILE A 227 7.41 17.43 -16.52
N GLU A 228 6.27 18.03 -16.16
CA GLU A 228 6.21 19.26 -15.38
C GLU A 228 6.86 19.10 -13.98
N ALA A 229 6.56 17.99 -13.30
CA ALA A 229 7.17 17.68 -11.99
C ALA A 229 8.70 17.52 -12.09
N LYS A 230 9.21 16.86 -13.15
CA LYS A 230 10.66 16.75 -13.41
C LYS A 230 11.30 18.10 -13.67
N LYS A 231 10.71 18.94 -14.53
CA LYS A 231 11.19 20.32 -14.77
C LYS A 231 11.26 21.14 -13.48
N LYS A 232 10.24 21.07 -12.62
CA LYS A 232 10.23 21.74 -11.31
C LYS A 232 11.32 21.21 -10.36
N GLN A 233 11.64 19.92 -10.41
CA GLN A 233 12.75 19.33 -9.64
C GLN A 233 14.13 19.77 -10.18
N GLU A 234 14.29 19.83 -11.50
CA GLU A 234 15.52 20.30 -12.16
C GLU A 234 15.76 21.80 -11.92
N GLU A 235 14.73 22.63 -12.06
CA GLU A 235 14.76 24.04 -11.67
C GLU A 235 15.16 24.22 -10.21
N HIS A 236 14.55 23.47 -9.28
CA HIS A 236 14.91 23.55 -7.87
C HIS A 236 16.37 23.15 -7.65
N ARG A 237 16.84 22.07 -8.29
CA ARG A 237 18.25 21.66 -8.24
C ARG A 237 19.20 22.73 -8.77
N LEU A 238 18.87 23.37 -9.90
CA LEU A 238 19.65 24.46 -10.47
C LEU A 238 19.67 25.69 -9.55
N LYS A 239 18.52 26.08 -8.98
CA LYS A 239 18.41 27.17 -8.00
C LYS A 239 19.23 26.91 -6.73
N GLN A 240 19.29 25.66 -6.24
CA GLN A 240 20.16 25.28 -5.12
C GLN A 240 21.66 25.29 -5.51
N ILE A 241 22.02 24.84 -6.72
CA ILE A 241 23.41 24.92 -7.22
C ILE A 241 23.85 26.38 -7.37
N GLN A 242 23.00 27.24 -7.94
CA GLN A 242 23.25 28.67 -8.07
C GLN A 242 23.43 29.33 -6.69
N LYS A 243 22.49 29.12 -5.76
CA LYS A 243 22.59 29.65 -4.40
C LYS A 243 23.86 29.19 -3.66
N ASN A 244 24.33 27.97 -3.92
CA ASN A 244 25.59 27.48 -3.38
C ASN A 244 26.80 28.16 -4.04
N LYS A 245 26.77 28.43 -5.35
CA LYS A 245 27.82 29.21 -6.05
C LYS A 245 27.88 30.65 -5.52
N GLU A 246 26.74 31.33 -5.45
CA GLU A 246 26.61 32.69 -4.90
C GLU A 246 27.15 32.75 -3.46
N ARG A 247 26.88 31.73 -2.65
CA ARG A 247 27.43 31.61 -1.29
C ARG A 247 28.94 31.37 -1.25
N MET A 248 29.50 30.62 -2.19
CA MET A 248 30.96 30.45 -2.30
C MET A 248 31.63 31.74 -2.75
N GLN A 249 31.08 32.41 -3.77
CA GLN A 249 31.58 33.69 -4.27
C GLN A 249 31.53 34.78 -3.18
N ALA A 250 30.44 34.87 -2.41
CA ALA A 250 30.36 35.80 -1.27
C ALA A 250 31.37 35.48 -0.14
N PHE A 251 31.85 34.24 -0.02
CA PHE A 251 32.95 33.87 0.89
C PHE A 251 34.31 34.26 0.30
N GLU A 252 34.53 34.01 -0.99
CA GLU A 252 35.73 34.42 -1.73
C GLU A 252 35.89 35.96 -1.74
N GLU A 253 34.80 36.72 -1.88
CA GLU A 253 34.75 38.19 -1.79
C GLU A 253 35.07 38.70 -0.36
N ASP A 254 34.51 38.08 0.68
CA ASP A 254 34.80 38.41 2.08
C ASP A 254 36.26 38.08 2.46
N GLU A 255 36.81 36.97 1.98
CA GLU A 255 38.22 36.62 2.16
C GLU A 255 39.15 37.58 1.39
N ALA A 256 38.81 37.94 0.15
CA ALA A 256 39.57 38.92 -0.64
C ALA A 256 39.54 40.33 -0.01
N ALA A 257 38.40 40.78 0.50
CA ALA A 257 38.28 42.04 1.22
C ALA A 257 39.13 42.05 2.50
N LYS A 258 39.16 40.94 3.25
CA LYS A 258 40.04 40.75 4.41
C LYS A 258 41.51 40.72 4.03
N ALA A 259 41.87 40.13 2.89
CA ALA A 259 43.25 40.14 2.38
C ALA A 259 43.70 41.55 1.99
N ALA A 260 42.86 42.31 1.27
CA ALA A 260 43.13 43.70 0.92
C ALA A 260 43.29 44.60 2.16
N HIS A 261 42.45 44.42 3.18
CA HIS A 261 42.57 45.14 4.46
C HIS A 261 43.84 44.77 5.24
N ARG A 262 44.34 43.52 5.16
CA ARG A 262 45.65 43.14 5.74
C ARG A 262 46.79 43.83 4.99
N ALA A 263 46.79 43.78 3.66
CA ALA A 263 47.81 44.42 2.83
C ALA A 263 47.89 45.95 3.08
N GLN A 264 46.74 46.61 3.24
CA GLN A 264 46.69 48.04 3.60
C GLN A 264 47.25 48.32 5.01
N LEU A 265 47.02 47.43 5.99
CA LEU A 265 47.65 47.54 7.30
C LEU A 265 49.17 47.31 7.23
N GLU A 266 49.62 46.37 6.41
CA GLU A 266 51.05 46.08 6.20
C GLU A 266 51.77 47.27 5.53
N GLU A 267 51.13 47.92 4.55
CA GLU A 267 51.60 49.17 3.93
C GLU A 267 51.72 50.31 4.95
N ILE A 268 50.66 50.54 5.75
CA ILE A 268 50.66 51.56 6.81
C ILE A 268 51.72 51.28 7.89
N MET A 269 51.97 50.01 8.23
CA MET A 269 53.02 49.64 9.19
C MET A 269 54.43 49.87 8.60
N ALA A 270 54.66 49.56 7.33
CA ALA A 270 55.94 49.79 6.66
C ALA A 270 56.29 51.30 6.57
N ASP A 271 55.31 52.14 6.22
CA ASP A 271 55.47 53.60 6.26
C ASP A 271 55.81 54.12 7.67
N LEU A 272 55.22 53.51 8.71
CA LEU A 272 55.44 53.91 10.10
C LEU A 272 56.81 53.47 10.63
N GLU A 273 57.28 52.27 10.28
CA GLU A 273 58.65 51.81 10.59
C GLU A 273 59.70 52.67 9.87
N GLY A 274 59.44 53.08 8.63
CA GLY A 274 60.24 54.07 7.90
C GLY A 274 60.29 55.46 8.56
N SER A 275 59.37 55.75 9.49
CA SER A 275 59.25 57.03 10.20
C SER A 275 59.67 56.95 11.69
N SER A 276 60.44 55.93 12.10
CA SER A 276 60.89 55.75 13.49
C SER A 276 61.91 56.82 13.94
N CYS A 277 61.41 57.97 14.41
CA CYS A 277 62.20 58.98 15.10
C CYS A 277 62.56 58.52 16.54
N ASN A 278 63.83 58.63 16.92
CA ASN A 278 64.26 58.42 18.31
C ASN A 278 63.59 59.45 19.22
N SER A 279 62.83 58.97 20.21
CA SER A 279 62.33 59.76 21.32
C SER A 279 62.40 58.94 22.60
N ASP A 280 63.53 59.02 23.31
CA ASP A 280 63.62 58.55 24.69
C ASP A 280 62.54 59.20 25.55
N SER A 281 61.89 58.39 26.38
CA SER A 281 61.01 58.87 27.46
C SER A 281 60.94 57.80 28.55
N GLU A 282 62.02 57.67 29.32
CA GLU A 282 61.99 56.97 30.61
C GLU A 282 60.86 57.56 31.47
N ASN A 283 59.83 56.76 31.74
CA ASN A 283 58.72 57.12 32.62
C ASN A 283 58.27 55.88 33.39
N ASP A 284 59.04 55.57 34.43
CA ASP A 284 58.83 54.46 35.37
C ASP A 284 57.60 54.68 36.25
N GLY A 285 56.42 54.61 35.63
CA GLY A 285 55.13 54.68 36.29
C GLY A 285 54.87 53.45 37.15
N GLU A 286 55.44 53.43 38.37
CA GLU A 286 55.35 52.31 39.32
C GLU A 286 53.89 51.88 39.53
N LEU A 287 53.53 50.71 38.97
CA LEU A 287 52.14 50.33 38.72
C LEU A 287 51.44 49.83 39.99
N LEU A 288 50.97 50.77 40.82
CA LEU A 288 50.36 50.51 42.12
C LEU A 288 49.26 49.43 42.07
N PRO A 289 49.39 48.30 42.79
CA PRO A 289 48.45 47.18 42.74
C PRO A 289 46.98 47.57 42.88
N HIS A 290 46.18 47.32 41.84
CA HIS A 290 44.82 47.81 41.72
C HIS A 290 43.75 46.71 41.79
N CYS A 291 42.65 46.99 42.49
CA CYS A 291 41.48 46.14 42.59
C CYS A 291 40.33 46.62 41.69
N VAL A 292 40.21 46.02 40.50
CA VAL A 292 39.19 46.35 39.48
C VAL A 292 37.75 46.20 40.01
N VAL A 293 37.49 45.26 40.92
CA VAL A 293 36.14 45.02 41.49
C VAL A 293 35.68 46.15 42.41
N CYS A 294 36.63 46.88 43.01
CA CYS A 294 36.36 47.91 44.01
C CYS A 294 36.91 49.29 43.61
N ASN A 295 37.48 49.41 42.41
CA ASN A 295 38.19 50.57 41.84
C ASN A 295 39.13 51.26 42.84
N LYS A 296 40.04 50.48 43.44
CA LYS A 296 40.99 50.96 44.47
C LYS A 296 42.42 50.48 44.19
N SER A 297 43.36 51.41 44.11
CA SER A 297 44.80 51.12 44.16
C SER A 297 45.28 51.00 45.60
N PHE A 298 46.30 50.17 45.81
CA PHE A 298 46.92 49.88 47.10
C PHE A 298 48.43 50.13 47.02
N LYS A 299 49.00 50.69 48.09
CA LYS A 299 50.44 51.02 48.14
C LYS A 299 51.36 49.80 48.25
N THR A 300 50.81 48.61 48.53
CA THR A 300 51.54 47.34 48.54
C THR A 300 50.62 46.21 48.10
N GLU A 301 51.20 45.18 47.48
CA GLU A 301 50.46 43.97 47.09
C GLU A 301 49.84 43.25 48.30
N ASN A 302 50.54 43.24 49.44
CA ASN A 302 50.01 42.71 50.70
C ASN A 302 48.78 43.47 51.24
N ALA A 303 48.59 44.74 50.88
CA ALA A 303 47.35 45.46 51.20
C ALA A 303 46.22 45.07 50.22
N LEU A 304 46.53 44.82 48.94
CA LEU A 304 45.58 44.33 47.95
C LEU A 304 45.09 42.90 48.30
N THR A 305 45.96 41.97 48.68
CA THR A 305 45.56 40.59 49.04
C THR A 305 44.68 40.56 50.30
N ASN A 306 45.00 41.37 51.31
CA ASN A 306 44.14 41.57 52.49
C ASN A 306 42.79 42.20 52.12
N HIS A 307 42.76 43.16 51.18
CA HIS A 307 41.51 43.68 50.64
C HIS A 307 40.68 42.61 49.91
N MET A 308 41.30 41.81 49.05
CA MET A 308 40.65 40.73 48.30
C MET A 308 40.09 39.62 49.21
N THR A 309 40.67 39.41 50.39
CA THR A 309 40.13 38.47 51.37
C THR A 309 38.97 39.04 52.22
N SER A 310 38.73 40.35 52.19
CA SER A 310 37.66 41.02 52.94
C SER A 310 36.25 40.58 52.55
N LYS A 311 35.33 40.55 53.53
CA LYS A 311 33.91 40.23 53.31
C LYS A 311 33.22 41.19 52.33
N GLN A 312 33.59 42.48 52.35
CA GLN A 312 32.96 43.49 51.47
C GLN A 312 33.37 43.28 50.01
N HIS A 313 34.67 43.14 49.74
CA HIS A 313 35.19 42.81 48.41
C HIS A 313 34.58 41.49 47.89
N LYS A 314 34.52 40.44 48.73
CA LYS A 314 33.90 39.16 48.37
C LYS A 314 32.41 39.27 48.04
N LYS A 315 31.66 40.14 48.72
CA LYS A 315 30.26 40.43 48.35
C LYS A 315 30.19 41.09 46.96
N GLN A 316 30.99 42.14 46.74
CA GLN A 316 31.02 42.85 45.45
C GLN A 316 31.46 41.93 44.29
N LEU A 317 32.41 41.01 44.53
CA LEU A 317 32.80 39.96 43.58
C LEU A 317 31.64 39.01 43.24
N GLN A 318 30.83 38.62 44.23
CA GLN A 318 29.67 37.74 44.02
C GLN A 318 28.53 38.46 43.29
N GLU A 319 28.33 39.75 43.59
CA GLU A 319 27.33 40.63 42.98
C GLU A 319 27.68 40.90 41.50
N LEU A 320 28.94 41.23 41.20
CA LEU A 320 29.45 41.40 39.83
C LEU A 320 29.38 40.09 39.03
N LYS A 321 29.76 38.94 39.63
CA LYS A 321 29.63 37.62 38.97
C LYS A 321 28.19 37.16 38.77
N LYS A 322 27.24 37.68 39.56
CA LYS A 322 25.81 37.47 39.30
C LYS A 322 25.37 38.32 38.11
N HIS A 323 25.76 39.59 38.06
CA HIS A 323 25.44 40.50 36.96
C HIS A 323 25.95 39.97 35.61
N MET A 324 27.25 39.65 35.50
CA MET A 324 27.82 39.09 34.27
C MET A 324 27.12 37.80 33.82
N LYS A 325 26.71 36.95 34.76
CA LYS A 325 25.97 35.72 34.42
C LYS A 325 24.53 36.00 33.96
N GLU A 326 23.92 37.08 34.43
CA GLU A 326 22.59 37.53 34.01
C GLU A 326 22.65 38.22 32.63
N GLU A 327 23.76 38.91 32.33
CA GLU A 327 24.08 39.43 30.99
C GLU A 327 24.38 38.30 29.99
N ASP A 328 25.25 37.35 30.35
CA ASP A 328 25.53 36.13 29.55
C ASP A 328 24.25 35.34 29.26
N ALA A 329 23.35 35.22 30.26
CA ALA A 329 22.06 34.55 30.10
C ALA A 329 21.13 35.33 29.16
N ALA A 330 21.04 36.65 29.31
CA ALA A 330 20.24 37.49 28.41
C ALA A 330 20.76 37.44 26.96
N LEU A 331 22.08 37.41 26.75
CA LEU A 331 22.71 37.26 25.44
C LEU A 331 22.45 35.88 24.81
N PHE A 332 22.37 34.80 25.61
CA PHE A 332 22.03 33.47 25.10
C PHE A 332 20.51 33.26 24.91
N GLU A 333 19.65 33.86 25.74
CA GLU A 333 18.19 33.79 25.58
C GLU A 333 17.72 34.62 24.38
N THR A 334 18.31 35.80 24.14
CA THR A 334 18.03 36.61 22.93
C THR A 334 18.52 35.96 21.63
N ALA A 335 19.43 34.98 21.71
CA ALA A 335 19.86 34.16 20.58
C ALA A 335 19.02 32.88 20.36
N SER A 336 17.90 32.68 21.08
CA SER A 336 17.08 31.46 20.99
C SER A 336 15.59 31.68 21.27
N ALA A 337 15.03 32.83 20.85
CA ALA A 337 13.64 33.20 21.12
C ALA A 337 12.91 33.87 19.93
N GLU A 338 12.77 33.15 18.81
CA GLU A 338 11.44 33.11 18.16
C GLU A 338 10.66 31.89 18.72
N PRO A 339 9.31 31.93 18.74
CA PRO A 339 8.61 31.52 19.95
C PRO A 339 8.19 30.05 20.03
N GLU A 340 8.64 29.35 21.08
CA GLU A 340 7.90 28.21 21.66
C GLU A 340 7.43 28.51 23.09
N ALA A 341 6.31 27.88 23.48
CA ALA A 341 5.56 28.25 24.68
C ALA A 341 6.08 27.58 25.96
N LYS A 342 5.96 28.29 27.09
CA LYS A 342 6.38 27.84 28.41
C LYS A 342 5.58 26.64 28.91
N THR A 343 6.26 25.67 29.53
CA THR A 343 5.67 24.77 30.54
C THR A 343 6.51 24.84 31.81
N GLU A 344 5.89 25.16 32.95
CA GLU A 344 6.57 25.25 34.25
C GLU A 344 6.47 23.93 35.06
N LYS A 345 7.06 23.93 36.26
CA LYS A 345 7.51 22.71 36.97
C LYS A 345 6.68 22.41 38.24
N ALA A 346 6.46 21.12 38.50
CA ALA A 346 6.52 20.50 39.83
C ALA A 346 6.89 19.01 39.63
N SER A 347 7.91 18.36 40.21
CA SER A 347 8.64 18.43 41.48
C SER A 347 8.04 17.59 42.62
N GLU A 348 8.62 16.40 42.88
CA GLU A 348 8.76 15.88 44.26
C GLU A 348 9.93 14.87 44.41
N GLN A 349 10.12 14.29 45.60
CA GLN A 349 11.46 13.94 46.12
C GLN A 349 11.69 12.47 46.52
N SER A 350 12.96 12.00 46.37
CA SER A 350 13.87 11.63 47.51
C SER A 350 14.62 10.27 47.47
N LYS A 351 15.71 10.19 48.28
CA LYS A 351 16.29 8.98 48.94
C LYS A 351 17.21 7.97 48.18
N LYS A 352 18.26 8.49 47.55
CA LYS A 352 19.68 8.28 47.98
C LYS A 352 20.06 7.01 48.78
N SER A 353 20.71 6.01 48.16
CA SER A 353 21.84 5.20 48.71
C SER A 353 22.52 4.41 47.55
N LYS A 354 23.74 3.86 47.61
CA LYS A 354 24.77 3.68 48.66
C LYS A 354 26.19 3.79 48.02
N ARG A 355 27.29 3.81 48.79
CA ARG A 355 28.66 4.12 48.30
C ARG A 355 29.60 2.89 48.27
N ARG A 356 30.68 2.99 47.45
CA ARG A 356 32.11 2.68 47.80
C ARG A 356 32.71 1.27 47.55
N ALA A 357 33.43 1.14 46.42
CA ALA A 357 34.76 0.48 46.23
C ALA A 357 35.27 0.89 44.82
N LYS A 358 36.49 1.35 44.48
CA LYS A 358 37.87 1.30 45.04
C LYS A 358 38.46 -0.13 44.94
N LYS A 359 39.58 -0.41 44.25
CA LYS A 359 40.87 0.34 44.23
C LYS A 359 41.90 -0.19 43.18
N LYS A 360 42.43 0.67 42.28
CA LYS A 360 43.79 0.60 41.63
C LYS A 360 44.15 -0.67 40.80
N ASN A 361 45.30 -0.81 40.10
CA ASN A 361 46.20 0.05 39.26
C ASN A 361 47.23 -0.89 38.60
N ARG A 362 47.73 -0.56 37.37
CA ARG A 362 49.05 -0.98 36.82
C ARG A 362 49.24 -2.51 36.58
N ALA A 363 50.21 -2.98 35.77
CA ALA A 363 51.06 -2.34 34.74
C ALA A 363 51.58 -3.43 33.76
N TRP A 364 52.31 -2.99 32.71
CA TRP A 364 53.38 -3.74 32.03
C TRP A 364 54.19 -4.66 32.98
N ASP A 365 54.49 -5.88 32.52
CA ASP A 365 55.79 -6.29 31.92
C ASP A 365 55.53 -7.67 31.21
N ASP A 366 56.09 -7.95 30.02
CA ASP A 366 57.37 -8.62 29.74
C ASP A 366 57.40 -10.12 30.11
N ASN A 367 57.95 -11.11 29.39
CA ASN A 367 58.31 -11.43 27.99
C ASN A 367 59.12 -12.75 28.08
N SER A 368 58.96 -13.71 27.15
CA SER A 368 59.75 -14.96 27.01
C SER A 368 59.15 -15.72 25.78
N ASP A 369 59.84 -15.98 24.67
CA ASP A 369 60.96 -16.93 24.44
C ASP A 369 60.51 -18.40 24.58
N GLU A 370 60.72 -19.37 23.69
CA GLU A 370 61.43 -19.56 22.38
C GLU A 370 60.42 -20.23 21.39
N SER A 371 60.60 -20.58 20.09
CA SER A 371 61.52 -20.35 18.94
C SER A 371 60.90 -21.04 17.68
N GLU A 372 61.45 -21.21 16.46
CA GLU A 372 62.73 -20.93 15.77
C GLU A 372 62.46 -20.64 14.26
N LYS A 373 63.43 -20.00 13.57
CA LYS A 373 63.90 -20.13 12.15
C LYS A 373 62.90 -20.28 10.97
N GLU A 374 62.82 -19.30 10.04
CA GLU A 374 63.66 -19.06 8.82
C GLU A 374 62.90 -19.50 7.54
N GLU A 375 63.03 -18.89 6.35
CA GLU A 375 64.02 -17.92 5.83
C GLU A 375 63.36 -16.97 4.77
N VAL A 376 63.85 -15.72 4.62
CA VAL A 376 64.23 -15.03 3.33
C VAL A 376 63.21 -14.94 2.14
N LYS A 377 62.96 -13.82 1.42
CA LYS A 377 63.43 -12.40 1.38
C LYS A 377 62.57 -11.52 0.43
N GLN A 378 62.57 -10.18 0.65
CA GLN A 378 62.69 -9.02 -0.30
C GLN A 378 61.88 -8.97 -1.64
N ASP A 379 61.48 -7.82 -2.23
CA ASP A 379 61.52 -6.38 -1.85
C ASP A 379 60.54 -5.52 -2.73
N GLU A 380 60.47 -4.21 -2.44
CA GLU A 380 60.15 -3.01 -3.28
C GLU A 380 59.47 -3.13 -4.67
N LYS A 381 58.65 -2.18 -5.17
CA LYS A 381 58.73 -0.71 -5.05
C LYS A 381 57.37 0.01 -5.28
N VAL A 382 57.35 1.32 -5.03
CA VAL A 382 56.27 2.32 -5.23
C VAL A 382 56.39 3.04 -6.60
N GLU A 383 55.46 3.97 -6.92
CA GLU A 383 55.36 4.89 -8.09
C GLU A 383 54.52 4.33 -9.27
N GLU A 384 53.72 5.11 -10.01
CA GLU A 384 53.13 6.45 -9.82
C GLU A 384 51.91 6.58 -10.77
N VAL A 385 50.86 7.34 -10.42
CA VAL A 385 49.69 7.57 -11.32
C VAL A 385 49.21 9.02 -11.22
N GLN A 386 49.54 9.84 -12.23
CA GLN A 386 48.90 11.11 -12.54
C GLN A 386 48.81 11.30 -14.05
N SER A 387 47.80 12.05 -14.51
CA SER A 387 47.47 12.31 -15.93
C SER A 387 47.07 11.04 -16.74
N GLU A 388 46.36 11.13 -17.86
CA GLU A 388 45.92 12.30 -18.63
C GLU A 388 44.39 12.43 -18.71
N LEU A 389 43.90 13.66 -18.92
CA LEU A 389 42.48 13.98 -19.10
C LEU A 389 42.30 15.01 -20.22
N ALA A 390 42.56 14.61 -21.46
CA ALA A 390 42.13 15.31 -22.68
C ALA A 390 42.37 14.43 -23.91
N ASN A 391 41.37 14.32 -24.81
CA ASN A 391 41.50 14.64 -26.25
C ASN A 391 40.28 14.17 -27.06
N LEU A 392 39.73 15.10 -27.87
CA LEU A 392 39.03 14.89 -29.15
C LEU A 392 37.69 14.09 -29.12
N ASP A 393 36.76 14.28 -30.07
CA ASP A 393 36.35 15.49 -30.81
C ASP A 393 34.90 15.30 -31.30
N LEU A 394 34.28 16.31 -31.90
CA LEU A 394 32.95 16.26 -32.52
C LEU A 394 33.01 15.59 -33.90
N GLY A 395 31.99 14.80 -34.25
CA GLY A 395 31.84 14.20 -35.58
C GLY A 395 30.42 13.70 -35.86
N GLU A 396 29.73 14.33 -36.80
CA GLU A 396 28.43 13.89 -37.31
C GLU A 396 28.62 12.95 -38.52
N ALA A 397 27.90 11.82 -38.59
CA ALA A 397 27.30 11.30 -39.83
C ALA A 397 26.48 10.01 -39.61
N LYS A 398 25.37 9.93 -40.32
CA LYS A 398 24.63 8.71 -40.72
C LYS A 398 24.88 8.50 -42.23
N PRO A 399 24.39 7.41 -42.87
CA PRO A 399 24.16 6.04 -42.39
C PRO A 399 24.75 4.99 -43.37
N GLU A 400 24.72 3.69 -43.03
CA GLU A 400 24.47 2.66 -44.06
C GLU A 400 23.89 1.36 -43.45
N GLU A 401 23.39 0.48 -44.32
CA GLU A 401 22.69 -0.77 -44.00
C GLU A 401 23.60 -1.97 -44.23
N THR A 402 23.45 -3.07 -43.46
CA THR A 402 23.78 -4.43 -43.93
C THR A 402 23.13 -5.51 -43.05
N GLU A 403 23.09 -6.73 -43.57
CA GLU A 403 22.23 -7.82 -43.09
C GLU A 403 22.92 -8.83 -42.15
N VAL A 404 22.09 -9.50 -41.34
CA VAL A 404 22.07 -10.94 -40.94
C VAL A 404 23.40 -11.73 -41.00
N VAL A 405 23.82 -12.39 -39.90
CA VAL A 405 23.70 -13.86 -39.65
C VAL A 405 24.14 -14.20 -38.19
N GLU A 406 23.70 -15.40 -37.75
CA GLU A 406 23.90 -16.21 -36.52
C GLU A 406 25.35 -16.24 -35.90
N ASP A 407 25.68 -16.81 -34.72
CA ASP A 407 25.05 -17.92 -33.95
C ASP A 407 25.51 -18.04 -32.44
N GLU A 408 24.99 -19.06 -31.75
CA GLU A 408 25.53 -19.84 -30.59
C GLU A 408 25.76 -19.21 -29.17
N ASN A 409 24.68 -19.29 -28.38
CA ASN A 409 24.59 -19.64 -26.93
C ASN A 409 25.79 -20.45 -26.33
N PRO A 410 26.32 -20.14 -25.10
CA PRO A 410 25.79 -20.81 -23.89
C PRO A 410 25.99 -20.17 -22.48
N LYS A 411 25.03 -20.43 -21.57
CA LYS A 411 25.18 -20.72 -20.10
C LYS A 411 25.85 -19.63 -19.18
N GLU A 412 25.64 -19.54 -17.86
CA GLU A 412 24.96 -20.41 -16.88
C GLU A 412 24.28 -19.63 -15.71
N LYS A 413 23.81 -20.32 -14.66
CA LYS A 413 22.98 -19.76 -13.57
C LYS A 413 23.78 -19.36 -12.33
N THR A 414 23.35 -18.31 -11.62
CA THR A 414 23.40 -18.31 -10.13
C THR A 414 22.11 -17.77 -9.50
N LYS A 415 21.76 -18.28 -8.32
CA LYS A 415 20.54 -17.94 -7.57
C LYS A 415 20.90 -17.12 -6.33
N LYS A 416 20.18 -16.03 -6.02
CA LYS A 416 20.14 -15.46 -4.65
C LYS A 416 18.71 -15.22 -4.18
N ARG A 417 18.29 -16.02 -3.19
CA ARG A 417 16.98 -15.93 -2.50
C ARG A 417 17.02 -14.80 -1.47
N ARG A 418 16.04 -13.89 -1.44
CA ARG A 418 15.74 -13.10 -0.22
C ARG A 418 14.23 -13.12 0.10
N ARG A 419 13.98 -13.68 1.29
CA ARG A 419 12.75 -13.85 2.09
C ARG A 419 11.55 -12.95 1.76
N ALA A 420 10.36 -13.56 1.81
CA ALA A 420 9.07 -12.87 1.86
C ALA A 420 8.84 -12.12 3.19
N ALA A 421 7.95 -11.12 3.14
CA ALA A 421 7.30 -10.49 4.30
C ALA A 421 5.77 -10.66 4.19
N LYS A 422 5.06 -10.68 5.32
CA LYS A 422 3.65 -11.09 5.43
C LYS A 422 2.88 -10.13 6.34
N LYS A 423 1.78 -9.54 5.88
CA LYS A 423 0.77 -8.76 6.65
C LYS A 423 -0.52 -8.53 5.79
N PRO A 424 -1.66 -8.04 6.33
CA PRO A 424 -2.90 -8.83 6.26
C PRO A 424 -4.15 -8.10 5.72
N ALA A 425 -5.29 -8.79 5.73
CA ALA A 425 -6.65 -8.24 5.62
C ALA A 425 -7.02 -7.34 6.84
N GLY A 426 -8.10 -6.55 6.84
CA GLY A 426 -9.08 -6.22 5.79
C GLY A 426 -10.47 -5.86 6.36
N ALA A 427 -11.11 -4.81 5.82
CA ALA A 427 -12.50 -4.34 6.00
C ALA A 427 -12.78 -3.30 4.88
N VAL A 428 -13.87 -3.29 4.12
CA VAL A 428 -15.31 -3.16 4.45
C VAL A 428 -15.67 -1.75 4.98
N VAL A 429 -16.34 -0.96 4.13
CA VAL A 429 -17.07 0.28 4.43
C VAL A 429 -18.27 0.35 3.47
N GLU A 430 -19.46 0.66 3.97
CA GLU A 430 -20.71 0.83 3.20
C GLU A 430 -20.94 2.32 2.84
N VAL A 431 -21.80 2.60 1.86
CA VAL A 431 -22.18 3.97 1.44
C VAL A 431 -23.71 4.08 1.28
N PRO A 432 -24.38 5.05 1.91
CA PRO A 432 -25.80 5.35 1.69
C PRO A 432 -26.01 6.33 0.50
N PRO A 433 -27.19 6.32 -0.15
CA PRO A 433 -27.53 7.21 -1.27
C PRO A 433 -27.95 8.64 -0.82
N PRO A 434 -28.05 9.61 -1.76
CA PRO A 434 -28.26 11.03 -1.46
C PRO A 434 -29.73 11.49 -1.54
N ASP A 435 -29.99 12.67 -0.99
CA ASP A 435 -31.10 13.58 -1.36
C ASP A 435 -30.60 15.03 -1.25
N ASP A 436 -31.19 15.94 -2.01
CA ASP A 436 -30.75 17.35 -2.12
C ASP A 436 -31.11 18.21 -0.90
N LEU A 437 -30.17 19.08 -0.48
CA LEU A 437 -30.39 20.44 0.05
C LEU A 437 -29.03 21.09 0.43
N GLU A 438 -28.85 22.37 0.11
CA GLU A 438 -27.64 23.14 0.51
C GLU A 438 -27.60 23.40 2.03
N PRO A 439 -26.48 23.13 2.74
CA PRO A 439 -26.30 23.56 4.12
C PRO A 439 -25.11 24.51 4.31
N GLU A 440 -25.24 25.39 5.32
CA GLU A 440 -24.24 26.39 5.69
C GLU A 440 -22.97 25.77 6.31
N ILE A 441 -21.88 26.54 6.37
CA ILE A 441 -20.58 26.09 6.92
C ILE A 441 -20.66 26.00 8.44
N ASP A 442 -21.00 24.81 8.96
CA ASP A 442 -21.07 24.58 10.41
C ASP A 442 -19.67 24.55 11.07
N THR A 443 -19.34 25.61 11.82
CA THR A 443 -18.04 25.80 12.48
C THR A 443 -17.97 25.21 13.90
N GLN A 444 -18.61 24.07 14.15
CA GLN A 444 -18.58 23.40 15.46
C GLN A 444 -17.27 22.60 15.68
N PRO A 445 -16.58 22.76 16.83
CA PRO A 445 -15.37 22.00 17.14
C PRO A 445 -15.68 20.53 17.46
N LYS A 446 -14.96 19.61 16.81
CA LYS A 446 -15.17 18.15 16.94
C LYS A 446 -14.78 17.62 18.32
N THR A 447 -15.73 17.63 19.25
CA THR A 447 -15.57 17.07 20.61
C THR A 447 -15.34 15.56 20.57
N ALA A 448 -14.41 15.06 21.38
CA ALA A 448 -14.13 13.63 21.51
C ALA A 448 -14.38 13.15 22.95
N SER A 449 -15.11 12.05 23.12
CA SER A 449 -15.52 11.52 24.43
C SER A 449 -14.69 10.32 24.92
N CYS A 450 -14.68 10.08 26.23
CA CYS A 450 -14.04 8.92 26.86
C CYS A 450 -15.06 7.82 27.18
N ASP A 451 -14.97 6.63 26.56
CA ASP A 451 -16.00 5.59 26.67
C ASP A 451 -16.29 5.08 28.08
N LYS A 452 -15.31 5.14 29.01
CA LYS A 452 -15.43 4.65 30.39
C LYS A 452 -16.23 5.57 31.32
N CYS A 453 -16.04 6.89 31.22
CA CYS A 453 -16.72 7.89 32.05
C CYS A 453 -17.77 8.73 31.31
N LYS A 454 -17.75 8.70 29.97
CA LYS A 454 -18.60 9.47 29.04
C LYS A 454 -18.46 10.99 29.13
N GLU A 455 -17.34 11.47 29.67
CA GLU A 455 -16.96 12.88 29.62
C GLU A 455 -16.55 13.27 28.19
N PHE A 456 -16.89 14.49 27.78
CA PHE A 456 -16.63 15.07 26.46
C PHE A 456 -15.50 16.09 26.53
N PHE A 457 -14.56 16.04 25.58
CA PHE A 457 -13.39 16.90 25.54
C PHE A 457 -13.34 17.71 24.24
N GLU A 458 -13.12 19.02 24.36
CA GLU A 458 -12.98 19.99 23.25
C GLU A 458 -11.91 19.61 22.21
N SER A 459 -10.96 18.74 22.55
CA SER A 459 -9.96 18.24 21.62
C SER A 459 -9.51 16.81 21.93
N ARG A 460 -9.11 16.08 20.89
CA ARG A 460 -8.52 14.73 20.99
C ARG A 460 -7.28 14.70 21.90
N SER A 461 -6.52 15.79 21.97
CA SER A 461 -5.36 15.93 22.86
C SER A 461 -5.75 15.95 24.34
N ARG A 462 -6.83 16.65 24.73
CA ARG A 462 -7.36 16.59 26.11
C ARG A 462 -7.93 15.21 26.44
N LEU A 463 -8.61 14.55 25.49
CA LEU A 463 -9.06 13.17 25.68
C LEU A 463 -7.87 12.22 25.97
N PHE A 464 -6.75 12.34 25.24
CA PHE A 464 -5.57 11.52 25.51
C PHE A 464 -4.87 11.85 26.84
N ALA A 465 -4.89 13.11 27.29
CA ALA A 465 -4.43 13.46 28.64
C ALA A 465 -5.31 12.79 29.71
N HIS A 466 -6.62 12.96 29.62
CA HIS A 466 -7.59 12.34 30.52
C HIS A 466 -7.45 10.79 30.57
N LEU A 467 -7.36 10.12 29.43
CA LEU A 467 -7.18 8.66 29.34
C LEU A 467 -5.88 8.17 30.01
N LYS A 468 -4.86 9.03 30.06
CA LYS A 468 -3.55 8.75 30.67
C LYS A 468 -3.54 9.02 32.17
N GLU A 469 -4.23 10.06 32.65
CA GLU A 469 -4.34 10.41 34.06
C GLU A 469 -5.30 9.47 34.82
N THR A 470 -6.45 9.16 34.24
CA THR A 470 -7.46 8.25 34.83
C THR A 470 -7.11 6.76 34.69
N GLY A 471 -6.09 6.43 33.88
CA GLY A 471 -5.76 5.05 33.53
C GLY A 471 -6.86 4.30 32.77
N HIS A 472 -7.89 5.01 32.26
CA HIS A 472 -9.04 4.38 31.59
C HIS A 472 -8.66 3.48 30.40
N ALA A 473 -7.49 3.70 29.78
CA ALA A 473 -6.99 2.92 28.64
C ALA A 473 -6.24 1.61 28.97
N THR A 474 -6.06 1.21 30.24
CA THR A 474 -5.32 -0.03 30.57
C THR A 474 -6.15 -1.31 30.44
N LEU A 475 -5.47 -2.38 29.97
CA LEU A 475 -5.97 -3.75 29.99
C LEU A 475 -5.97 -4.32 31.42
N ILE A 476 -6.91 -5.21 31.71
CA ILE A 476 -7.01 -5.90 33.00
C ILE A 476 -6.23 -7.22 32.92
N ASP A 477 -5.13 -7.33 33.65
CA ASP A 477 -4.43 -8.60 33.83
C ASP A 477 -5.30 -9.58 34.62
N SER A 478 -5.65 -10.72 33.99
CA SER A 478 -6.52 -11.73 34.59
C SER A 478 -5.78 -12.61 35.61
N ALA A 479 -5.93 -12.30 36.90
CA ALA A 479 -5.43 -13.13 37.99
C ALA A 479 -6.16 -14.50 38.06
N PRO A 480 -5.49 -15.58 38.52
CA PRO A 480 -6.04 -16.94 38.48
C PRO A 480 -7.11 -17.19 39.54
N MET A 481 -8.25 -17.78 39.13
CA MET A 481 -9.33 -18.18 40.04
C MET A 481 -8.98 -19.44 40.83
N THR A 482 -9.37 -19.46 42.11
CA THR A 482 -9.12 -20.57 43.05
C THR A 482 -10.43 -21.29 43.47
N ASN A 483 -10.28 -22.43 44.16
CA ASN A 483 -11.32 -23.43 44.40
C ASN A 483 -12.68 -22.92 44.96
N GLY A 484 -13.78 -23.34 44.32
CA GLY A 484 -15.15 -23.27 44.85
C GLY A 484 -15.83 -24.64 44.93
N LYS A 485 -16.25 -25.06 46.14
CA LYS A 485 -16.88 -26.38 46.39
C LYS A 485 -18.36 -26.40 45.97
N LYS A 486 -18.85 -27.54 45.45
CA LYS A 486 -20.28 -27.94 45.52
C LYS A 486 -20.43 -29.35 46.08
N GLN A 487 -21.57 -29.62 46.73
CA GLN A 487 -21.79 -30.81 47.58
C GLN A 487 -22.59 -31.95 46.91
N LYS A 488 -22.53 -33.14 47.52
CA LYS A 488 -23.29 -34.35 47.13
C LYS A 488 -24.76 -34.29 47.59
N LYS A 489 -25.67 -34.77 46.73
CA LYS A 489 -26.86 -35.63 46.99
C LYS A 489 -27.54 -35.90 45.62
N GLY A 490 -28.24 -37.00 45.35
CA GLY A 490 -28.52 -38.22 46.14
C GLY A 490 -28.01 -39.51 45.45
N LYS A 491 -28.63 -40.67 45.74
CA LYS A 491 -28.15 -42.00 45.32
C LYS A 491 -29.30 -43.03 45.25
N ARG A 492 -29.28 -43.91 44.22
CA ARG A 492 -30.18 -45.08 44.02
C ARG A 492 -31.65 -44.71 43.73
N LYS A 493 -32.45 -45.56 43.09
CA LYS A 493 -32.27 -47.00 42.80
C LYS A 493 -31.39 -47.30 41.58
#